data_AF-A0AAW1B748-F1
#
_entry.id   AF-A0AAW1B748-F1
#
_cell.length_a   1.000
_cell.length_b   1.000
_cell.length_c   1.000
_cell.angle_alpha   90.00
_cell.angle_beta   90.00
_cell.angle_gamma   90.00
#
_symmetry.space_group_name_H-M   'P 1'
#
loop_
_entity.id
_entity.type
_entity.pdbx_description
1 polymer ?
#
loop_
_entity_poly.entity_id
_entity_poly.type
_entity_poly.pdbx_seq_one_letter_code
_entity_poly.pdbx_strand_id
1 'polypeptide(L)'
;MSANAQDSTTKSSVSQTGEELSVSEDCGLANNIFKRTEALHTCPTKMNEGKVDEAVVTNGPSASQAPFQFSANPTLEDIRRLQSAFAAERDWGKYHQPRNLLLALVGEVGELAELFQWREEAPEGLPGWSPLEREALADELSDVLIYLVALANKCHVDLPTAALRKIEKNRLKYPAKRVYGSSKKYTEYQE
;
A
#
# COMPACT_ATOMS: atom_id res chain seq x y z
N MET A 1 -20.01 -24.70 80.52
CA MET A 1 -19.10 -23.79 81.26
C MET A 1 -18.87 -22.57 80.38
N SER A 2 -19.22 -21.42 80.94
CA SER A 2 -19.45 -20.15 80.27
C SER A 2 -18.21 -19.24 80.27
N ALA A 3 -18.39 -18.07 79.62
CA ALA A 3 -17.67 -16.81 79.71
C ALA A 3 -16.49 -16.64 78.72
N ASN A 4 -16.42 -15.67 77.80
CA ASN A 4 -16.77 -14.23 77.73
C ASN A 4 -15.57 -13.30 78.04
N ALA A 5 -15.55 -12.17 77.32
CA ALA A 5 -14.88 -10.88 77.57
C ALA A 5 -13.47 -10.58 76.98
N GLN A 6 -13.47 -9.74 75.95
CA GLN A 6 -12.92 -8.36 75.86
C GLN A 6 -11.42 -8.05 76.09
N ASP A 7 -10.81 -7.46 75.04
CA ASP A 7 -10.20 -6.10 74.96
C ASP A 7 -8.72 -5.96 74.59
N SER A 8 -8.46 -4.83 73.92
CA SER A 8 -7.22 -4.06 73.73
C SER A 8 -6.52 -4.12 72.36
N THR A 9 -6.86 -3.10 71.57
CA THR A 9 -6.00 -2.18 70.82
C THR A 9 -4.50 -2.51 70.68
N THR A 10 -4.01 -2.54 69.44
CA THR A 10 -2.80 -1.78 69.03
C THR A 10 -2.76 -1.62 67.52
N LYS A 11 -2.73 -0.35 67.07
CA LYS A 11 -2.39 0.06 65.71
C LYS A 11 -0.90 -0.16 65.48
N SER A 12 -0.51 -0.81 64.39
CA SER A 12 0.63 -0.37 63.60
C SER A 12 0.67 -1.03 62.23
N SER A 13 1.00 -0.19 61.23
CA SER A 13 1.72 -0.50 59.99
C SER A 13 1.15 -1.59 59.07
N VAL A 14 0.78 -1.20 57.86
CA VAL A 14 1.56 -1.46 56.62
C VAL A 14 0.73 -1.00 55.43
N SER A 15 1.39 -0.20 54.60
CA SER A 15 1.01 0.26 53.27
C SER A 15 0.31 -0.79 52.40
N GLN A 16 -0.90 -0.48 51.95
CA GLN A 16 -1.48 -1.05 50.74
C GLN A 16 -1.72 0.10 49.76
N THR A 17 -0.74 0.33 48.89
CA THR A 17 -0.91 1.08 47.66
C THR A 17 -1.75 0.24 46.70
N GLY A 18 -2.81 0.83 46.17
CA GLY A 18 -3.64 0.21 45.15
C GLY A 18 -2.81 -0.15 43.92
N GLU A 19 -2.96 -1.39 43.46
CA GLU A 19 -2.62 -1.77 42.09
C GLU A 19 -3.60 -1.07 41.15
N GLU A 20 -3.18 0.09 40.68
CA GLU A 20 -3.74 0.74 39.51
C GLU A 20 -3.22 -0.06 38.30
N LEU A 21 -4.12 -0.77 37.61
CA LEU A 21 -3.82 -1.39 36.32
C LEU A 21 -3.42 -0.28 35.33
N SER A 22 -2.12 -0.06 35.18
CA SER A 22 -1.58 0.72 34.09
C SER A 22 -1.75 -0.07 32.80
N VAL A 23 -2.72 0.35 31.99
CA VAL A 23 -2.77 0.00 30.58
C VAL A 23 -1.51 0.58 29.97
N SER A 24 -0.57 -0.30 29.61
CA SER A 24 0.66 0.09 28.92
C SER A 24 0.30 0.68 27.56
N GLU A 25 0.33 2.01 27.48
CA GLU A 25 0.48 2.74 26.23
C GLU A 25 1.86 2.43 25.65
N ASP A 26 1.95 1.41 24.80
CA ASP A 26 3.07 1.25 23.88
C ASP A 26 2.63 0.42 22.68
N CYS A 27 1.96 1.08 21.73
CA CYS A 27 1.81 0.58 20.38
C CYS A 27 2.29 1.67 19.40
N GLY A 28 3.59 1.97 19.47
CA GLY A 28 4.30 2.90 18.59
C GLY A 28 4.46 2.43 17.14
N LEU A 29 3.57 1.58 16.62
CA LEU A 29 3.56 1.17 15.21
C LEU A 29 2.61 2.02 14.33
N ALA A 30 1.74 2.84 14.91
CA ALA A 30 0.74 3.59 14.15
C ALA A 30 1.22 4.95 13.61
N ASN A 31 2.32 5.51 14.13
CA ASN A 31 2.76 6.86 13.78
C ASN A 31 3.84 6.97 12.69
N ASN A 32 4.34 5.84 12.17
CA ASN A 32 5.37 5.85 11.12
C ASN A 32 4.82 5.69 9.69
N ILE A 33 3.50 5.52 9.53
CA ILE A 33 2.87 5.43 8.21
C ILE A 33 2.63 6.84 7.62
N PHE A 34 2.62 7.90 8.44
CA PHE A 34 2.19 9.24 8.01
C PHE A 34 3.30 10.31 7.97
N LYS A 35 4.58 9.93 8.11
CA LYS A 35 5.69 10.90 8.09
C LYS A 35 6.93 10.38 7.35
N ARG A 36 6.84 10.21 6.04
CA ARG A 36 8.03 9.97 5.21
C ARG A 36 8.26 10.96 4.07
N THR A 37 7.69 12.15 4.15
CA THR A 37 7.95 13.24 3.19
C THR A 37 9.06 14.22 3.58
N GLU A 38 9.71 14.13 4.75
CA GLU A 38 10.76 15.10 5.14
C GLU A 38 12.16 14.55 5.49
N ALA A 39 12.44 13.24 5.37
CA ALA A 39 13.70 12.66 5.87
C ALA A 39 14.70 12.17 4.81
N LEU A 40 14.66 12.67 3.56
CA LEU A 40 15.63 12.30 2.51
C LEU A 40 16.56 13.43 2.04
N HIS A 41 16.52 14.62 2.64
CA HIS A 41 17.23 15.78 2.07
C HIS A 41 18.62 16.12 2.60
N THR A 42 19.26 15.35 3.49
CA THR A 42 20.68 15.62 3.82
C THR A 42 21.49 14.37 4.14
N CYS A 43 22.19 13.83 3.12
CA CYS A 43 23.42 13.08 3.35
C CYS A 43 24.45 13.45 2.26
N PRO A 44 25.61 14.03 2.60
CA PRO A 44 26.58 14.46 1.60
C PRO A 44 27.51 13.29 1.27
N THR A 45 27.28 12.63 0.13
CA THR A 45 28.26 11.72 -0.47
C THR A 45 28.68 12.24 -1.82
N LYS A 46 29.96 12.63 -1.92
CA LYS A 46 30.64 12.88 -3.20
C LYS A 46 30.55 11.62 -4.04
N MET A 47 29.92 11.71 -5.21
CA MET A 47 29.89 10.64 -6.20
C MET A 47 30.53 11.12 -7.50
N ASN A 48 31.44 10.28 -7.99
CA ASN A 48 32.11 10.34 -9.27
C ASN A 48 31.09 10.41 -10.43
N GLU A 49 31.37 11.26 -11.41
CA GLU A 49 30.59 11.37 -12.65
C GLU A 49 30.78 10.11 -13.50
N GLY A 50 29.81 9.20 -13.41
CA GLY A 50 29.62 8.07 -14.32
C GLY A 50 28.30 8.25 -15.05
N LYS A 51 28.38 8.51 -16.35
CA LYS A 51 27.27 8.76 -17.28
C LYS A 51 26.26 7.60 -17.27
N VAL A 52 25.02 7.88 -16.86
CA VAL A 52 23.86 7.00 -17.05
C VAL A 52 23.03 7.54 -18.22
N ASP A 53 22.75 6.67 -19.17
CA ASP A 53 21.91 6.99 -20.34
C ASP A 53 20.45 7.16 -19.89
N GLU A 54 19.98 8.40 -19.95
CA GLU A 54 18.64 8.81 -19.55
C GLU A 54 17.64 8.50 -20.66
N ALA A 55 16.90 7.40 -20.52
CA ALA A 55 15.74 7.13 -21.36
C ALA A 55 14.60 8.07 -20.92
N VAL A 56 14.31 9.08 -21.74
CA VAL A 56 13.23 10.04 -21.50
C VAL A 56 11.88 9.32 -21.42
N VAL A 57 11.31 9.23 -20.21
CA VAL A 57 9.96 8.75 -19.97
C VAL A 57 8.99 9.90 -20.21
N THR A 58 8.26 9.89 -21.32
CA THR A 58 7.23 10.90 -21.60
C THR A 58 5.90 10.47 -20.99
N ASN A 59 5.60 10.93 -19.77
CA ASN A 59 4.28 10.78 -19.16
C ASN A 59 3.35 11.91 -19.64
N GLY A 60 2.55 11.64 -20.67
CA GLY A 60 1.56 12.60 -21.20
C GLY A 60 0.92 12.14 -22.51
N PRO A 61 -0.20 12.75 -22.93
CA PRO A 61 -0.75 12.50 -24.24
C PRO A 61 0.27 12.89 -25.32
N SER A 62 0.75 11.89 -26.07
CA SER A 62 1.60 12.11 -27.23
C SER A 62 0.82 12.84 -28.33
N ALA A 63 1.46 13.78 -29.01
CA ALA A 63 0.91 14.44 -30.20
C ALA A 63 0.69 13.49 -31.40
N SER A 64 1.09 12.21 -31.27
CA SER A 64 0.82 11.17 -32.27
C SER A 64 -0.55 10.49 -32.02
N GLN A 65 -1.39 10.41 -33.05
CA GLN A 65 -2.69 9.70 -33.05
C GLN A 65 -2.60 8.17 -32.86
N ALA A 66 -1.45 7.62 -32.46
CA ALA A 66 -1.32 6.20 -32.15
C ALA A 66 -2.03 5.89 -30.83
N PRO A 67 -2.73 4.73 -30.72
CA PRO A 67 -3.34 4.33 -29.47
C PRO A 67 -2.28 4.18 -28.38
N PHE A 68 -2.61 4.59 -27.15
CA PHE A 68 -1.72 4.42 -26.01
C PHE A 68 -1.39 2.93 -25.81
N GLN A 69 -0.12 2.65 -25.52
CA GLN A 69 0.38 1.32 -25.22
C GLN A 69 1.41 1.38 -24.09
N PHE A 70 1.44 0.36 -23.24
CA PHE A 70 2.53 0.21 -22.27
C PHE A 70 3.81 -0.27 -22.96
N SER A 71 4.95 0.06 -22.35
CA SER A 71 6.23 -0.56 -22.69
C SER A 71 6.16 -2.07 -22.53
N ALA A 72 6.85 -2.82 -23.39
CA ALA A 72 6.87 -4.28 -23.32
C ALA A 72 7.59 -4.81 -22.06
N ASN A 73 8.47 -4.00 -21.48
CA ASN A 73 9.23 -4.31 -20.27
C ASN A 73 9.19 -3.12 -19.31
N PRO A 74 9.41 -3.35 -18.00
CA PRO A 74 9.64 -4.65 -17.35
C PRO A 74 8.37 -5.53 -17.29
N THR A 75 8.54 -6.85 -17.29
CA THR A 75 7.43 -7.78 -17.00
C THR A 75 7.13 -7.85 -15.50
N LEU A 76 6.00 -8.44 -15.10
CA LEU A 76 5.72 -8.69 -13.67
C LEU A 76 6.79 -9.56 -13.00
N GLU A 77 7.39 -10.50 -13.74
CA GLU A 77 8.51 -11.30 -13.23
C GLU A 77 9.78 -10.47 -13.06
N ASP A 78 10.06 -9.53 -13.97
CA ASP A 78 11.18 -8.60 -13.80
C ASP A 78 10.99 -7.70 -12.57
N ILE A 79 9.80 -7.14 -12.39
CA ILE A 79 9.46 -6.33 -11.19
C ILE A 79 9.63 -7.18 -9.93
N ARG A 80 9.11 -8.42 -9.92
CA ARG A 80 9.27 -9.35 -8.79
C ARG A 80 10.74 -9.59 -8.44
N ARG A 81 11.60 -9.82 -9.44
CA ARG A 81 13.04 -10.01 -9.24
C ARG A 81 13.72 -8.75 -8.72
N LEU A 82 13.46 -7.60 -9.34
CA LEU A 82 14.05 -6.31 -8.96
C LEU A 82 13.70 -5.95 -7.51
N GLN A 83 12.42 -6.09 -7.14
CA GLN A 83 11.94 -5.83 -5.79
C GLN A 83 12.55 -6.80 -4.76
N SER A 84 12.63 -8.09 -5.11
CA SER A 84 13.22 -9.10 -4.24
C SER A 84 14.71 -8.84 -3.99
N ALA A 85 15.45 -8.46 -5.03
CA ALA A 85 16.86 -8.09 -4.93
C ALA A 85 17.05 -6.85 -4.04
N PHE A 86 16.28 -5.79 -4.31
CA PHE A 86 16.29 -4.56 -3.52
C PHE A 86 16.04 -4.82 -2.01
N ALA A 87 15.07 -5.68 -1.70
CA ALA A 87 14.74 -6.05 -0.32
C ALA A 87 15.82 -6.93 0.33
N ALA A 88 16.44 -7.84 -0.43
CA ALA A 88 17.48 -8.72 0.06
C ALA A 88 18.76 -7.97 0.41
N GLU A 89 19.17 -7.00 -0.43
CA GLU A 89 20.33 -6.12 -0.18
C GLU A 89 20.22 -5.37 1.15
N ARG A 90 19.00 -5.13 1.63
CA ARG A 90 18.71 -4.36 2.84
C ARG A 90 18.33 -5.23 4.04
N ASP A 91 18.34 -6.56 3.88
CA ASP A 91 17.85 -7.51 4.90
C ASP A 91 16.40 -7.18 5.35
N TRP A 92 15.56 -6.75 4.42
CA TRP A 92 14.16 -6.39 4.69
C TRP A 92 13.20 -7.59 4.68
N GLY A 93 13.71 -8.79 4.39
CA GLY A 93 12.90 -10.02 4.36
C GLY A 93 12.11 -10.27 5.65
N LYS A 94 12.63 -9.83 6.81
CA LYS A 94 11.96 -9.91 8.12
C LYS A 94 10.70 -9.04 8.24
N TYR A 95 10.70 -7.87 7.59
CA TYR A 95 9.59 -6.92 7.62
C TYR A 95 8.53 -7.22 6.55
N HIS A 96 8.92 -7.91 5.46
CA HIS A 96 8.04 -8.30 4.36
C HIS A 96 7.21 -9.56 4.70
N GLN A 97 6.43 -9.50 5.78
CA GLN A 97 5.36 -10.48 6.05
C GLN A 97 4.11 -10.12 5.24
N PRO A 98 3.27 -11.10 4.83
CA PRO A 98 2.09 -10.83 4.01
C PRO A 98 1.18 -9.72 4.54
N ARG A 99 0.92 -9.71 5.85
CA ARG A 99 0.10 -8.66 6.49
C ARG A 99 0.72 -7.27 6.35
N ASN A 100 2.03 -7.16 6.52
CA ASN A 100 2.72 -5.86 6.46
C ASN A 100 2.73 -5.33 5.02
N LEU A 101 2.97 -6.20 4.04
CA LEU A 101 2.90 -5.85 2.62
C LEU A 101 1.48 -5.41 2.21
N LEU A 102 0.45 -6.07 2.75
CA LEU A 102 -0.93 -5.66 2.53
C LEU A 102 -1.23 -4.27 3.13
N LEU A 103 -0.74 -3.98 4.34
CA LEU A 103 -0.94 -2.68 4.97
C LEU A 103 -0.19 -1.56 4.23
N ALA A 104 1.03 -1.83 3.75
CA ALA A 104 1.76 -0.91 2.89
C ALA A 104 0.98 -0.64 1.59
N LEU A 105 0.51 -1.69 0.90
CA LEU A 105 -0.34 -1.56 -0.29
C LEU A 105 -1.57 -0.69 -0.05
N VAL A 106 -2.23 -0.81 1.11
CA VAL A 106 -3.37 0.04 1.47
C VAL A 106 -2.96 1.50 1.64
N GLY A 107 -1.77 1.77 2.19
CA GLY A 107 -1.19 3.10 2.29
C GLY A 107 -1.04 3.75 0.92
N GLU A 108 -0.37 3.08 -0.02
CA GLU A 108 -0.14 3.62 -1.38
C GLU A 108 -1.45 3.80 -2.17
N VAL A 109 -2.46 2.95 -1.95
CA VAL A 109 -3.79 3.17 -2.51
C VAL A 109 -4.45 4.44 -1.94
N GLY A 110 -4.17 4.77 -0.68
CA GLY A 110 -4.57 6.02 -0.05
C GLY A 110 -3.88 7.23 -0.69
N GLU A 111 -2.56 7.19 -0.82
CA GLU A 111 -1.77 8.26 -1.47
C GLU A 111 -2.21 8.49 -2.92
N LEU A 112 -2.43 7.41 -3.69
CA LEU A 112 -3.04 7.48 -5.01
C LEU A 112 -4.42 8.16 -5.00
N ALA A 113 -5.26 7.85 -4.01
CA ALA A 113 -6.58 8.46 -3.89
C ALA A 113 -6.52 9.95 -3.56
N GLU A 114 -5.52 10.39 -2.78
CA GLU A 114 -5.32 11.80 -2.42
C GLU A 114 -5.09 12.69 -3.64
N LEU A 115 -4.49 12.17 -4.71
CA LEU A 115 -4.29 12.90 -5.98
C LEU A 115 -5.61 13.27 -6.67
N PHE A 116 -6.67 12.47 -6.43
CA PHE A 116 -7.98 12.64 -7.07
C PHE A 116 -9.05 13.24 -6.15
N GLN A 117 -8.86 13.22 -4.83
CA GLN A 117 -9.91 13.49 -3.84
C GLN A 117 -10.64 14.85 -4.02
N TRP A 118 -9.96 15.87 -4.54
CA TRP A 118 -10.50 17.22 -4.75
C TRP A 118 -10.72 17.57 -6.23
N ARG A 119 -10.67 16.59 -7.13
CA ARG A 119 -10.93 16.78 -8.57
C ARG A 119 -12.42 16.55 -8.85
N GLU A 120 -13.03 17.43 -9.64
CA GLU A 120 -14.43 17.25 -10.07
C GLU A 120 -14.55 16.12 -11.11
N GLU A 121 -14.07 16.38 -12.33
CA GLU A 121 -14.01 15.41 -13.41
C GLU A 121 -12.55 15.17 -13.82
N ALA A 122 -12.19 13.90 -13.99
CA ALA A 122 -10.88 13.47 -14.45
C ALA A 122 -11.04 12.79 -15.83
N PRO A 123 -11.13 13.59 -16.92
CA PRO A 123 -11.27 13.03 -18.26
C PRO A 123 -10.04 12.22 -18.67
N GLU A 124 -10.22 11.35 -19.66
CA GLU A 124 -9.14 10.50 -20.20
C GLU A 124 -7.91 11.34 -20.57
N GLY A 125 -6.74 10.85 -20.18
CA GLY A 125 -5.46 11.55 -20.41
C GLY A 125 -5.19 12.71 -19.46
N LEU A 126 -6.13 13.06 -18.59
CA LEU A 126 -6.00 14.07 -17.52
C LEU A 126 -5.55 15.46 -18.04
N PRO A 127 -6.22 16.04 -19.06
CA PRO A 127 -5.91 17.38 -19.53
C PRO A 127 -5.96 18.39 -18.37
N GLY A 128 -4.94 19.24 -18.28
CA GLY A 128 -4.81 20.22 -17.19
C GLY A 128 -3.95 19.77 -16.01
N TRP A 129 -3.55 18.49 -15.94
CA TRP A 129 -2.55 18.05 -14.97
C TRP A 129 -1.15 18.51 -15.41
N SER A 130 -0.46 19.19 -14.51
CA SER A 130 0.92 19.62 -14.63
C SER A 130 1.87 18.41 -14.71
N PRO A 131 3.11 18.60 -15.20
CA PRO A 131 4.11 17.52 -15.23
C PRO A 131 4.34 16.88 -13.85
N LEU A 132 4.38 17.69 -12.79
CA LEU A 132 4.59 17.22 -11.43
C LEU A 132 3.43 16.35 -10.92
N GLU A 133 2.18 16.73 -11.21
CA GLU A 133 1.02 15.92 -10.83
C GLU A 133 0.98 14.59 -11.60
N ARG A 134 1.47 14.57 -12.84
CA ARG A 134 1.58 13.34 -13.65
C ARG A 134 2.69 12.42 -13.16
N GLU A 135 3.79 13.00 -12.68
CA GLU A 135 4.88 12.28 -12.05
C GLU A 135 4.40 11.64 -10.74
N ALA A 136 3.77 12.42 -9.85
CA ALA A 136 3.18 11.89 -8.63
C ALA A 136 2.18 10.75 -8.92
N LEU A 137 1.31 10.91 -9.92
CA LEU A 137 0.42 9.83 -10.34
C LEU A 137 1.16 8.56 -10.78
N ALA A 138 2.24 8.73 -11.54
CA ALA A 138 3.05 7.60 -12.00
C ALA A 138 3.74 6.89 -10.85
N ASP A 139 4.22 7.64 -9.85
CA ASP A 139 4.87 7.11 -8.64
C ASP A 139 3.86 6.30 -7.81
N GLU A 140 2.70 6.88 -7.48
CA GLU A 140 1.70 6.17 -6.65
C GLU A 140 1.12 4.93 -7.34
N LEU A 141 0.89 4.99 -8.66
CA LEU A 141 0.51 3.80 -9.44
C LEU A 141 1.60 2.72 -9.41
N SER A 142 2.86 3.13 -9.44
CA SER A 142 4.01 2.22 -9.38
C SER A 142 4.15 1.58 -8.01
N ASP A 143 3.98 2.34 -6.93
CA ASP A 143 4.08 1.82 -5.56
C ASP A 143 2.97 0.79 -5.26
N VAL A 144 1.73 1.07 -5.68
CA VAL A 144 0.63 0.09 -5.63
C VAL A 144 1.01 -1.21 -6.36
N LEU A 145 1.58 -1.11 -7.57
CA LEU A 145 2.00 -2.28 -8.34
C LEU A 145 3.13 -3.05 -7.64
N ILE A 146 4.14 -2.34 -7.13
CA ILE A 146 5.32 -2.93 -6.48
C ILE A 146 4.90 -3.73 -5.24
N TYR A 147 4.06 -3.16 -4.36
CA TYR A 147 3.60 -3.89 -3.19
C TYR A 147 2.66 -5.03 -3.52
N LEU A 148 1.81 -4.90 -4.54
CA LEU A 148 0.97 -5.99 -5.01
C LEU A 148 1.80 -7.19 -5.51
N VAL A 149 2.85 -6.92 -6.30
CA VAL A 149 3.78 -7.95 -6.78
C VAL A 149 4.55 -8.58 -5.62
N ALA A 150 5.05 -7.76 -4.68
CA ALA A 150 5.74 -8.24 -3.49
C ALA A 150 4.85 -9.15 -2.62
N LEU A 151 3.59 -8.76 -2.42
CA LEU A 151 2.60 -9.53 -1.68
C LEU A 151 2.30 -10.86 -2.39
N ALA A 152 2.09 -10.85 -3.70
CA ALA A 152 1.86 -12.07 -4.48
C ALA A 152 3.06 -13.03 -4.39
N ASN A 153 4.29 -12.50 -4.50
CA ASN A 153 5.53 -13.26 -4.32
C ASN A 153 5.59 -13.93 -2.94
N LYS A 154 5.31 -13.16 -1.88
CA LYS A 154 5.33 -13.68 -0.50
C LYS A 154 4.25 -14.74 -0.24
N CYS A 155 3.13 -14.65 -0.94
CA CYS A 155 2.03 -15.60 -0.86
C CYS A 155 2.14 -16.76 -1.88
N HIS A 156 3.21 -16.83 -2.67
CA HIS A 156 3.39 -17.83 -3.72
C HIS A 156 2.24 -17.88 -4.74
N VAL A 157 1.72 -16.71 -5.10
CA VAL A 157 0.68 -16.56 -6.12
C VAL A 157 1.34 -16.19 -7.45
N ASP A 158 1.18 -17.05 -8.47
CA ASP A 158 1.45 -16.70 -9.86
C ASP A 158 0.43 -15.64 -10.31
N LEU A 159 0.81 -14.37 -10.16
CA LEU A 159 -0.05 -13.21 -10.37
C LEU A 159 -0.50 -13.06 -11.83
N PRO A 160 0.38 -13.18 -12.87
CA PRO A 160 -0.06 -13.18 -14.26
C PRO A 160 -1.14 -14.23 -14.55
N THR A 161 -0.91 -15.48 -14.15
CA THR A 161 -1.88 -16.56 -14.36
C THR A 161 -3.17 -16.34 -13.56
N ALA A 162 -3.06 -15.85 -12.33
CA ALA A 162 -4.23 -15.50 -11.52
C ALA A 162 -5.08 -14.40 -12.16
N ALA A 163 -4.46 -13.36 -12.72
CA ALA A 163 -5.15 -12.28 -13.42
C ALA A 163 -5.88 -12.79 -14.67
N LEU A 164 -5.22 -13.61 -15.50
CA LEU A 164 -5.86 -14.22 -16.69
C LEU A 164 -7.10 -15.04 -16.32
N ARG A 165 -6.99 -15.90 -15.30
CA ARG A 165 -8.14 -16.68 -14.80
C ARG A 165 -9.25 -15.77 -14.27
N LYS A 166 -8.92 -14.66 -13.62
CA LYS A 166 -9.92 -13.71 -13.09
C LYS A 166 -10.64 -12.96 -14.20
N ILE A 167 -9.94 -12.58 -15.27
CA ILE A 167 -10.53 -11.96 -16.46
C ILE A 167 -11.54 -12.91 -17.11
N GLU A 168 -11.19 -14.19 -17.27
CA GLU A 168 -12.12 -15.16 -17.84
C GLU A 168 -13.37 -15.36 -16.96
N LYS A 169 -13.19 -15.46 -15.64
CA LYS A 169 -14.32 -15.47 -14.69
C LYS A 169 -15.18 -14.20 -14.80
N ASN A 170 -14.58 -13.04 -15.05
CA ASN A 170 -15.32 -11.78 -15.23
C ASN A 170 -16.13 -11.79 -16.53
N ARG A 171 -15.61 -12.34 -17.63
CA ARG A 171 -16.35 -12.46 -18.90
C ARG A 171 -17.62 -13.30 -18.75
N LEU A 172 -17.53 -14.41 -18.02
CA LEU A 172 -18.68 -15.26 -17.72
C LEU A 172 -19.69 -14.55 -16.81
N LYS A 173 -19.19 -13.76 -15.85
CA LYS A 173 -20.02 -13.01 -14.90
C LYS A 173 -20.75 -11.81 -15.53
N TYR A 174 -20.15 -11.20 -16.56
CA TYR A 174 -20.69 -10.01 -17.24
C TYR A 174 -20.73 -10.23 -18.77
N PRO A 175 -21.70 -11.01 -19.29
CA PRO A 175 -21.78 -11.29 -20.72
C PRO A 175 -22.07 -10.02 -21.52
N ALA A 176 -21.28 -9.74 -22.56
CA ALA A 176 -21.37 -8.49 -23.34
C ALA A 176 -22.80 -8.18 -23.83
N LYS A 177 -23.54 -9.19 -24.28
CA LYS A 177 -24.94 -9.05 -24.74
C LYS A 177 -25.91 -8.55 -23.67
N ARG A 178 -25.59 -8.73 -22.38
CA ARG A 178 -26.43 -8.35 -21.24
C ARG A 178 -26.00 -7.03 -20.58
N VAL A 179 -24.76 -6.61 -20.80
CA VAL A 179 -24.14 -5.49 -20.04
C VAL A 179 -23.65 -4.35 -20.93
N TYR A 180 -23.84 -4.45 -22.25
CA TYR A 180 -23.46 -3.39 -23.17
C TYR A 180 -24.12 -2.06 -22.78
N GLY A 181 -23.30 -1.05 -22.47
CA GLY A 181 -23.77 0.27 -22.02
C GLY A 181 -24.35 0.32 -20.60
N SER A 182 -24.19 -0.73 -19.77
CA SER A 182 -24.75 -0.79 -18.42
C SER A 182 -23.72 -1.23 -17.37
N SER A 183 -23.54 -0.41 -16.33
CA SER A 183 -22.71 -0.72 -15.16
C SER A 183 -23.47 -1.46 -14.05
N LYS A 184 -24.71 -1.92 -14.33
CA LYS A 184 -25.55 -2.63 -13.35
C LYS A 184 -24.85 -3.88 -12.82
N LYS A 185 -24.98 -4.12 -11.51
CA LYS A 185 -24.45 -5.33 -10.89
C LYS A 185 -25.13 -6.56 -11.47
N TYR A 186 -24.39 -7.66 -11.54
CA TYR A 186 -24.86 -8.94 -12.08
C TYR A 186 -26.08 -9.54 -11.39
N THR A 187 -26.38 -9.09 -10.16
CA THR A 187 -27.58 -9.44 -9.40
C THR A 187 -28.86 -8.77 -9.91
N GLU A 188 -28.75 -7.85 -10.88
CA GLU A 188 -29.88 -7.06 -11.38
C GLU A 188 -30.28 -7.44 -12.82
N TYR A 189 -29.68 -8.47 -13.43
CA TYR A 189 -30.13 -8.95 -14.73
C TYR A 189 -31.39 -9.81 -14.53
N GLN A 190 -32.56 -9.26 -14.85
CA GLN A 190 -33.76 -10.09 -15.03
C GLN A 190 -33.54 -11.02 -16.25
N GLU A 191 -34.13 -12.22 -16.15
CA GLU A 191 -34.13 -13.23 -17.21
C GLU A 191 -34.79 -12.74 -18.50
#